data_AF-A0A4S8QJZ7-F1
#
_entry.id   AF-A0A4S8QJZ7-F1
#
_cell.length_a   1.000
_cell.length_b   1.000
_cell.length_c   1.000
_cell.angle_alpha   90.00
_cell.angle_beta   90.00
_cell.angle_gamma   90.00
#
_symmetry.space_group_name_H-M   'P 1'
#
loop_
_entity.id
_entity.type
_entity.pdbx_description
1 polymer ?
#
loop_
_entity_poly.entity_id
_entity_poly.type
_entity_poly.pdbx_seq_one_letter_code
_entity_poly.pdbx_strand_id
1 'polypeptide(L)'
;MIEKRANGALHANPDVFHYPANSDINITTRGSDVYWAITAAMAFATIIFMALSFRVPRSKRVFHYITAAITMTASIAYFTMASNLGYASIIQEFQRSDPKVSGVYREIFYVRYIDWVITTPLLLLDILLTAGLPWPTILFTIFLDEIMIITGLVGALVASSYKWGYFVFAMAALFGIAWNILVVGAQHAKALGTEVNKVYWTCGGITMFLWFLYPIAWGLSEGGNVIAPDSEAVFYGVLDVLAKIGFGAILLFGHRNIDPAHLGLHIRDYNEQPSTFHDKDGGHHNGAHHDGAHVPVTNNAGYREGQNTPAATAINSNHAVNDPAFNNTGTVPVNSSVV
;
A
#
# COMPACT_ATOMS: atom_id res chain seq x y z
N MET A 1 44.89 10.27 18.85
CA MET A 1 44.14 11.47 18.45
C MET A 1 42.81 11.00 17.88
N ILE A 2 41.69 11.36 18.52
CA ILE A 2 40.37 11.16 17.92
C ILE A 2 40.19 12.35 16.98
N GLU A 3 40.28 12.11 15.66
CA GLU A 3 39.94 13.14 14.68
C GLU A 3 38.53 13.64 14.95
N LYS A 4 38.40 14.96 15.11
CA LYS A 4 37.13 15.62 15.34
C LYS A 4 36.31 15.48 14.05
N ARG A 5 35.41 14.49 13.98
CA ARG A 5 34.49 14.30 12.85
C ARG A 5 33.63 15.55 12.71
N ALA A 6 34.00 16.43 11.78
CA ALA A 6 33.22 17.60 11.41
C ALA A 6 32.07 17.19 10.48
N ASN A 7 31.04 18.04 10.36
CA ASN A 7 29.98 17.85 9.39
C ASN A 7 30.54 18.03 7.96
N GLY A 8 30.81 16.92 7.26
CA GLY A 8 31.31 16.90 5.88
C GLY A 8 30.22 16.72 4.81
N ALA A 9 28.94 16.81 5.17
CA ALA A 9 27.83 16.45 4.27
C ALA A 9 27.83 17.27 2.97
N LEU A 10 28.09 18.57 3.06
CA LEU A 10 28.12 19.48 1.90
C LEU A 10 29.38 19.32 1.03
N HIS A 11 30.44 18.70 1.57
CA HIS A 11 31.60 18.31 0.78
C HIS A 11 31.35 16.97 0.04
N ALA A 12 30.70 16.02 0.72
CA ALA A 12 30.35 14.72 0.12
C ALA A 12 29.18 14.82 -0.89
N ASN A 13 28.29 15.79 -0.70
CA ASN A 13 27.14 16.06 -1.56
C ASN A 13 27.11 17.57 -1.87
N PRO A 14 27.98 18.04 -2.79
CA PRO A 14 28.03 19.46 -3.16
C PRO A 14 26.76 19.90 -3.89
N ASP A 15 26.51 21.21 -3.96
CA ASP A 15 25.38 21.84 -4.67
C ASP A 15 25.52 21.77 -6.20
N VAL A 16 26.04 20.65 -6.74
CA VAL A 16 26.21 20.39 -8.17
C VAL A 16 25.48 19.11 -8.52
N PHE A 17 24.36 19.25 -9.23
CA PHE A 17 23.50 18.13 -9.62
C PHE A 17 23.91 17.61 -11.01
N HIS A 18 24.76 16.58 -11.06
CA HIS A 18 25.17 15.93 -12.31
C HIS A 18 24.15 14.86 -12.74
N TYR A 19 23.07 15.26 -13.42
CA TYR A 19 22.30 14.29 -14.21
C TYR A 19 22.96 14.13 -15.58
N PRO A 20 23.64 13.02 -15.89
CA PRO A 20 23.96 12.75 -17.27
C PRO A 20 22.64 12.51 -18.02
N ALA A 21 22.59 12.89 -19.30
CA ALA A 21 21.41 12.65 -20.12
C ALA A 21 21.10 11.15 -20.29
N ASN A 22 22.13 10.30 -20.15
CA ASN A 22 22.07 8.86 -20.39
C ASN A 22 22.79 8.10 -19.27
N SER A 23 22.42 6.84 -19.06
CA SER A 23 23.18 5.90 -18.23
C SER A 23 24.02 4.96 -19.11
N ASP A 24 25.09 4.42 -18.52
CA ASP A 24 26.02 3.49 -19.18
C ASP A 24 25.68 2.03 -18.83
N ILE A 25 25.35 1.79 -17.56
CA ILE A 25 25.00 0.48 -17.02
C ILE A 25 23.48 0.35 -17.06
N ASN A 26 22.98 -0.16 -18.20
CA ASN A 26 21.55 -0.24 -18.53
C ASN A 26 21.07 -1.69 -18.61
N ILE A 27 19.75 -1.86 -18.61
CA ILE A 27 19.16 -3.11 -19.10
C ILE A 27 19.45 -3.30 -20.59
N THR A 28 19.46 -4.57 -21.01
CA THR A 28 19.45 -4.94 -22.43
C THR A 28 18.04 -5.31 -22.87
N THR A 29 17.88 -5.67 -24.15
CA THR A 29 16.63 -6.27 -24.65
C THR A 29 16.17 -7.44 -23.78
N ARG A 30 17.10 -8.23 -23.21
CA ARG A 30 16.76 -9.36 -22.35
C ARG A 30 16.13 -8.92 -21.02
N GLY A 31 16.61 -7.83 -20.41
CA GLY A 31 15.99 -7.24 -19.23
C GLY A 31 14.60 -6.69 -19.52
N SER A 32 14.46 -6.01 -20.67
CA SER A 32 13.15 -5.53 -21.16
C SER A 32 12.17 -6.68 -21.42
N ASP A 33 12.60 -7.78 -22.05
CA ASP A 33 11.77 -8.97 -22.30
C ASP A 33 11.23 -9.59 -21.00
N VAL A 34 12.06 -9.64 -19.95
CA VAL A 34 11.63 -10.09 -18.61
C VAL A 34 10.54 -9.18 -18.06
N TYR A 35 10.70 -7.87 -18.16
CA TYR A 35 9.68 -6.90 -17.71
C TYR A 35 8.40 -6.97 -18.54
N TRP A 36 8.47 -7.20 -19.86
CA TRP A 36 7.28 -7.46 -20.69
C TRP A 36 6.54 -8.72 -20.26
N ALA A 37 7.25 -9.81 -19.98
CA ALA A 37 6.65 -11.05 -19.52
C ALA A 37 5.93 -10.86 -18.17
N ILE A 38 6.55 -10.14 -17.23
CA ILE A 38 5.95 -9.85 -15.92
C ILE A 38 4.76 -8.90 -16.06
N THR A 39 4.83 -7.90 -16.95
CA THR A 39 3.70 -7.02 -17.29
C THR A 39 2.47 -7.86 -17.69
N ALA A 40 2.63 -8.78 -18.63
CA ALA A 40 1.55 -9.65 -19.10
C ALA A 40 1.02 -10.55 -17.97
N ALA A 41 1.90 -11.12 -17.15
CA ALA A 41 1.51 -11.97 -16.03
C ALA A 41 0.70 -11.20 -14.97
N MET A 42 1.14 -9.99 -14.62
CA MET A 42 0.44 -9.11 -13.66
C MET A 42 -0.93 -8.68 -14.20
N ALA A 43 -1.01 -8.23 -15.45
CA ALA A 43 -2.28 -7.89 -16.10
C ALA A 43 -3.26 -9.06 -16.11
N PHE A 44 -2.77 -10.26 -16.44
CA PHE A 44 -3.58 -11.47 -16.45
C PHE A 44 -4.09 -11.83 -15.04
N ALA A 45 -3.23 -11.73 -14.02
CA ALA A 45 -3.62 -11.93 -12.64
C ALA A 45 -4.69 -10.93 -12.17
N THR A 46 -4.57 -9.64 -12.55
CA THR A 46 -5.60 -8.62 -12.30
C THR A 46 -6.96 -9.03 -12.86
N ILE A 47 -6.99 -9.47 -14.13
CA ILE A 47 -8.23 -9.91 -14.78
C ILE A 47 -8.83 -11.11 -14.03
N ILE A 48 -8.00 -12.09 -13.63
CA ILE A 48 -8.46 -13.24 -12.87
C ILE A 48 -9.03 -12.83 -11.50
N PHE A 49 -8.31 -12.05 -10.70
CA PHE A 49 -8.75 -11.64 -9.37
C PHE A 49 -10.04 -10.83 -9.43
N MET A 50 -10.16 -9.94 -10.42
CA MET A 50 -11.40 -9.20 -10.68
C MET A 50 -12.53 -10.14 -11.12
N ALA A 51 -12.27 -11.08 -12.03
CA ALA A 51 -13.26 -12.06 -12.49
C ALA A 51 -13.78 -12.96 -11.35
N LEU A 52 -12.89 -13.38 -10.44
CA LEU A 52 -13.25 -14.13 -9.24
C LEU A 52 -14.15 -13.33 -8.31
N SER A 53 -13.95 -12.00 -8.22
CA SER A 53 -14.78 -11.13 -7.38
C SER A 53 -16.27 -11.20 -7.75
N PHE A 54 -16.62 -11.38 -9.03
CA PHE A 54 -18.01 -11.48 -9.47
C PHE A 54 -18.74 -12.73 -8.96
N ARG A 55 -18.02 -13.74 -8.48
CA ARG A 55 -18.60 -14.95 -7.87
C ARG A 55 -18.96 -14.76 -6.39
N VAL A 56 -18.63 -13.62 -5.80
CA VAL A 56 -18.81 -13.33 -4.37
C VAL A 56 -19.75 -12.12 -4.19
N PRO A 57 -20.60 -12.05 -3.15
CA PRO A 57 -21.39 -10.85 -2.86
C PRO A 57 -20.53 -9.60 -2.66
N ARG A 58 -21.04 -8.42 -3.03
CA ARG A 58 -20.26 -7.15 -3.03
C ARG A 58 -19.60 -6.83 -1.69
N SER A 59 -20.29 -7.06 -0.58
CA SER A 59 -19.80 -6.82 0.79
C SER A 59 -18.60 -7.69 1.18
N LYS A 60 -18.31 -8.77 0.44
CA LYS A 60 -17.22 -9.72 0.73
C LYS A 60 -16.06 -9.67 -0.27
N ARG A 61 -16.05 -8.69 -1.18
CA ARG A 61 -15.04 -8.59 -2.27
C ARG A 61 -13.74 -7.88 -1.90
N VAL A 62 -13.61 -7.37 -0.67
CA VAL A 62 -12.49 -6.48 -0.27
C VAL A 62 -11.11 -7.03 -0.68
N PHE A 63 -10.79 -8.28 -0.31
CA PHE A 63 -9.52 -8.93 -0.65
C PHE A 63 -9.32 -9.13 -2.17
N HIS A 64 -10.40 -9.29 -2.94
CA HIS A 64 -10.29 -9.39 -4.41
C HIS A 64 -9.94 -8.04 -5.03
N TYR A 65 -10.50 -6.95 -4.50
CA TYR A 65 -10.20 -5.61 -5.00
C TYR A 65 -8.79 -5.18 -4.62
N ILE A 66 -8.33 -5.48 -3.40
CA ILE A 66 -6.97 -5.17 -2.96
C ILE A 66 -5.96 -5.96 -3.81
N THR A 67 -6.11 -7.29 -3.94
CA THR A 67 -5.20 -8.11 -4.78
C THR A 67 -5.22 -7.74 -6.26
N ALA A 68 -6.38 -7.38 -6.82
CA ALA A 68 -6.47 -6.88 -8.19
C ALA A 68 -5.77 -5.52 -8.33
N ALA A 69 -5.94 -4.60 -7.38
CA ALA A 69 -5.24 -3.31 -7.39
C ALA A 69 -3.72 -3.47 -7.31
N ILE A 70 -3.23 -4.40 -6.48
CA ILE A 70 -1.80 -4.72 -6.36
C ILE A 70 -1.22 -5.14 -7.72
N THR A 71 -1.85 -6.11 -8.38
CA THR A 71 -1.37 -6.62 -9.66
C THR A 71 -1.56 -5.62 -10.80
N MET A 72 -2.60 -4.78 -10.74
CA MET A 72 -2.83 -3.74 -11.75
C MET A 72 -1.75 -2.66 -11.70
N THR A 73 -1.44 -2.16 -10.50
CA THR A 73 -0.38 -1.17 -10.29
C THR A 73 0.98 -1.73 -10.74
N ALA A 74 1.28 -2.96 -10.32
CA ALA A 74 2.51 -3.64 -10.75
C ALA A 74 2.58 -3.78 -12.27
N SER A 75 1.48 -4.17 -12.94
CA SER A 75 1.44 -4.26 -14.40
C SER A 75 1.82 -2.93 -15.08
N ILE A 76 1.34 -1.80 -14.57
CA ILE A 76 1.64 -0.47 -15.14
C ILE A 76 3.10 -0.10 -14.91
N ALA A 77 3.64 -0.37 -13.72
CA ALA A 77 5.04 -0.11 -13.42
C ALA A 77 6.00 -1.00 -14.24
N TYR A 78 5.69 -2.29 -14.36
CA TYR A 78 6.45 -3.21 -15.20
C TYR A 78 6.38 -2.83 -16.68
N PHE A 79 5.23 -2.35 -17.18
CA PHE A 79 5.13 -1.81 -18.54
C PHE A 79 6.08 -0.63 -18.74
N THR A 80 6.16 0.26 -17.74
CA THR A 80 7.03 1.43 -17.77
C THR A 80 8.51 1.02 -17.82
N MET A 81 8.94 0.09 -16.96
CA MET A 81 10.30 -0.45 -16.96
C MET A 81 10.62 -1.23 -18.24
N ALA A 82 9.67 -2.03 -18.74
CA ALA A 82 9.82 -2.78 -20.00
C ALA A 82 10.03 -1.85 -21.19
N SER A 83 9.38 -0.68 -21.16
CA SER A 83 9.54 0.39 -22.17
C SER A 83 10.80 1.24 -21.97
N ASN A 84 11.68 0.88 -21.02
CA ASN A 84 12.87 1.64 -20.63
C ASN A 84 12.56 3.08 -20.18
N LEU A 85 11.44 3.26 -19.49
CA LEU A 85 10.98 4.54 -18.93
C LEU A 85 11.04 4.52 -17.40
N GLY A 86 10.95 5.70 -16.77
CA GLY A 86 10.82 5.81 -15.32
C GLY A 86 12.10 5.45 -14.54
N TYR A 87 13.26 5.77 -15.13
CA TYR A 87 14.57 5.59 -14.51
C TYR A 87 15.31 6.92 -14.30
N ALA A 88 16.29 6.90 -13.40
CA ALA A 88 17.28 7.95 -13.23
C ALA A 88 18.69 7.38 -13.38
N SER A 89 19.61 8.19 -13.90
CA SER A 89 21.02 7.83 -14.08
C SER A 89 21.84 8.24 -12.85
N ILE A 90 22.34 7.27 -12.09
CA ILE A 90 23.02 7.52 -10.80
C ILE A 90 24.46 7.01 -10.83
N ILE A 91 25.40 7.83 -10.38
CA ILE A 91 26.81 7.45 -10.23
C ILE A 91 26.92 6.31 -9.22
N GLN A 92 27.64 5.27 -9.60
CA GLN A 92 27.89 4.13 -8.72
C GLN A 92 29.02 4.43 -7.75
N GLU A 93 28.75 4.22 -6.45
CA GLU A 93 29.76 4.29 -5.38
C GLU A 93 30.86 3.25 -5.62
N PHE A 94 30.48 2.05 -6.05
CA PHE A 94 31.39 0.93 -6.30
C PHE A 94 31.50 0.65 -7.80
N GLN A 95 32.66 0.99 -8.36
CA GLN A 95 33.01 0.68 -9.75
C GLN A 95 33.62 -0.72 -9.83
N ARG A 96 33.09 -1.56 -10.71
CA ARG A 96 33.56 -2.94 -10.88
C ARG A 96 34.82 -3.00 -11.73
N SER A 97 35.74 -3.90 -11.36
CA SER A 97 36.96 -4.17 -12.13
C SER A 97 36.75 -5.08 -13.34
N ASP A 98 35.74 -5.98 -13.29
CA ASP A 98 35.37 -6.90 -14.38
C ASP A 98 33.84 -6.97 -14.57
N PRO A 99 33.20 -5.89 -15.07
CA PRO A 99 31.76 -5.89 -15.31
C PRO A 99 31.40 -6.40 -16.72
N LYS A 100 30.27 -7.14 -16.82
CA LYS A 100 29.64 -7.47 -18.11
C LYS A 100 29.08 -6.23 -18.82
N VAL A 101 28.65 -5.23 -18.06
CA VAL A 101 28.18 -3.93 -18.53
C VAL A 101 28.90 -2.86 -17.70
N SER A 102 29.77 -2.09 -18.35
CA SER A 102 30.68 -1.14 -17.70
C SER A 102 30.22 0.30 -17.86
N GLY A 103 30.51 1.14 -16.86
CA GLY A 103 30.37 2.58 -16.98
C GLY A 103 30.25 3.25 -15.62
N VAL A 104 30.03 4.56 -15.60
CA VAL A 104 30.00 5.35 -14.36
C VAL A 104 28.57 5.44 -13.82
N TYR A 105 27.62 5.62 -14.74
CA TYR A 105 26.22 5.87 -14.41
C TYR A 105 25.38 4.63 -14.63
N ARG A 106 24.62 4.26 -13.60
CA ARG A 106 23.71 3.13 -13.65
C ARG A 106 22.28 3.60 -13.76
N GLU A 107 21.52 2.86 -14.54
CA GLU A 107 20.07 2.97 -14.62
C GLU A 107 19.44 2.49 -13.30
N ILE A 108 18.67 3.37 -12.67
CA ILE A 108 17.91 3.09 -11.45
C ILE A 108 16.43 3.33 -11.75
N PHE A 109 15.64 2.26 -11.86
CA PHE A 109 14.20 2.33 -12.10
C PHE A 109 13.45 2.80 -10.85
N TYR A 110 13.38 4.11 -10.63
CA TYR A 110 12.64 4.70 -9.51
C TYR A 110 11.14 4.36 -9.56
N VAL A 111 10.59 4.09 -10.74
CA VAL A 111 9.18 3.67 -10.90
C VAL A 111 8.86 2.40 -10.13
N ARG A 112 9.84 1.53 -9.87
CA ARG A 112 9.68 0.36 -9.01
C ARG A 112 9.28 0.74 -7.59
N TYR A 113 9.86 1.80 -7.05
CA TYR A 113 9.53 2.27 -5.72
C TYR A 113 8.16 2.95 -5.70
N ILE A 114 7.73 3.55 -6.82
CA ILE A 114 6.36 4.07 -6.98
C ILE A 114 5.34 2.92 -7.00
N ASP A 115 5.65 1.79 -7.64
CA ASP A 115 4.85 0.56 -7.51
C ASP A 115 4.75 0.13 -6.04
N TRP A 116 5.89 0.03 -5.36
CA TRP A 116 5.92 -0.45 -3.99
C TRP A 116 5.21 0.48 -3.02
N VAL A 117 5.33 1.80 -3.16
CA VAL A 117 4.63 2.77 -2.28
C VAL A 117 3.11 2.60 -2.32
N ILE A 118 2.57 2.01 -3.40
CA ILE A 118 1.15 1.69 -3.51
C ILE A 118 0.88 0.24 -3.11
N THR A 119 1.71 -0.70 -3.56
CA THR A 119 1.41 -2.13 -3.46
C THR A 119 1.82 -2.76 -2.14
N THR A 120 2.89 -2.30 -1.48
CA THR A 120 3.30 -2.84 -0.17
C THR A 120 2.32 -2.46 0.94
N PRO A 121 1.73 -1.25 1.01
CA PRO A 121 0.65 -0.97 1.96
C PRO A 121 -0.58 -1.83 1.73
N LEU A 122 -0.92 -2.11 0.46
CA LEU A 122 -2.05 -2.95 0.09
C LEU A 122 -1.81 -4.43 0.48
N LEU A 123 -0.59 -4.95 0.27
CA LEU A 123 -0.20 -6.29 0.72
C LEU A 123 -0.28 -6.41 2.25
N LEU A 124 0.20 -5.39 2.97
CA LEU A 124 0.07 -5.34 4.43
C LEU A 124 -1.40 -5.28 4.84
N LEU A 125 -2.22 -4.49 4.14
CA LEU A 125 -3.64 -4.41 4.44
C LEU A 125 -4.30 -5.79 4.33
N ASP A 126 -4.05 -6.56 3.26
CA ASP A 126 -4.56 -7.93 3.13
C ASP A 126 -4.17 -8.83 4.33
N ILE A 127 -2.92 -8.78 4.78
CA ILE A 127 -2.42 -9.57 5.90
C ILE A 127 -3.03 -9.13 7.23
N LEU A 128 -3.05 -7.82 7.51
CA LEU A 128 -3.47 -7.29 8.80
C LEU A 128 -4.99 -7.32 8.96
N LEU A 129 -5.74 -7.16 7.86
CA LEU A 129 -7.19 -7.40 7.85
C LEU A 129 -7.51 -8.88 8.07
N THR A 130 -6.70 -9.80 7.52
CA THR A 130 -6.85 -11.25 7.79
C THR A 130 -6.77 -11.56 9.29
N ALA A 131 -5.90 -10.86 10.02
CA ALA A 131 -5.78 -11.04 11.47
C ALA A 131 -6.73 -10.14 12.29
N GLY A 132 -7.61 -9.36 11.65
CA GLY A 132 -8.55 -8.48 12.35
C GLY A 132 -7.86 -7.48 13.29
N LEU A 133 -6.70 -6.94 12.89
CA LEU A 133 -5.98 -5.99 13.72
C LEU A 133 -6.75 -4.68 13.88
N PRO A 134 -6.60 -3.99 15.02
CA PRO A 134 -7.19 -2.68 15.21
C PRO A 134 -6.55 -1.66 14.26
N TRP A 135 -7.38 -0.74 13.72
CA TRP A 135 -6.96 0.26 12.73
C TRP A 135 -5.72 1.07 13.12
N PRO A 136 -5.50 1.49 14.38
CA PRO A 136 -4.25 2.17 14.75
C PRO A 136 -2.99 1.36 14.46
N THR A 137 -3.00 0.05 14.70
CA THR A 137 -1.86 -0.83 14.40
C THR A 137 -1.67 -1.01 12.90
N ILE A 138 -2.77 -1.09 12.14
CA ILE A 138 -2.72 -1.14 10.67
C ILE A 138 -2.06 0.14 10.14
N LEU A 139 -2.55 1.31 10.53
CA LEU A 139 -2.03 2.60 10.07
C LEU A 139 -0.56 2.81 10.46
N PHE A 140 -0.17 2.42 11.68
CA PHE A 140 1.22 2.51 12.10
C PHE A 140 2.13 1.55 11.31
N THR A 141 1.66 0.34 11.00
CA THR A 141 2.42 -0.61 10.17
C THR A 141 2.57 -0.10 8.74
N ILE A 142 1.52 0.50 8.16
CA ILE A 142 1.59 1.18 6.85
C ILE A 142 2.59 2.35 6.91
N PHE A 143 2.59 3.15 7.97
CA PHE A 143 3.58 4.23 8.10
C PHE A 143 5.03 3.72 8.13
N LEU A 144 5.30 2.59 8.80
CA LEU A 144 6.62 1.96 8.76
C LEU A 144 6.96 1.49 7.33
N ASP A 145 5.98 0.96 6.61
CA ASP A 145 6.14 0.56 5.20
C ASP A 145 6.49 1.75 4.30
N GLU A 146 5.82 2.89 4.47
CA GLU A 146 6.15 4.13 3.78
C GLU A 146 7.59 4.59 4.08
N ILE A 147 8.02 4.54 5.35
CA ILE A 147 9.42 4.82 5.70
C ILE A 147 10.35 3.88 4.94
N MET A 148 10.06 2.58 4.93
CA MET A 148 10.88 1.58 4.26
C MET A 148 11.04 1.86 2.77
N ILE A 149 9.93 2.08 2.06
CA ILE A 149 9.97 2.30 0.61
C ILE A 149 10.59 3.65 0.24
N ILE A 150 10.20 4.74 0.93
CA ILE A 150 10.70 6.08 0.62
C ILE A 150 12.19 6.18 0.92
N THR A 151 12.66 5.65 2.05
CA THR A 151 14.11 5.66 2.33
C THR A 151 14.87 4.76 1.39
N GLY A 152 14.33 3.60 1.00
CA GLY A 152 14.91 2.75 -0.05
C GLY A 152 15.08 3.48 -1.38
N LEU A 153 14.05 4.22 -1.82
CA LEU A 153 14.09 5.03 -3.03
C LEU A 153 15.14 6.13 -2.94
N VAL A 154 15.11 6.93 -1.87
CA VAL A 154 16.07 8.03 -1.69
C VAL A 154 17.49 7.47 -1.67
N GLY A 155 17.73 6.37 -0.95
CA GLY A 155 19.02 5.69 -0.95
C GLY A 155 19.47 5.24 -2.34
N ALA A 156 18.57 4.71 -3.16
CA ALA A 156 18.87 4.27 -4.52
C ALA A 156 19.29 5.43 -5.44
N LEU A 157 18.81 6.64 -5.16
CA LEU A 157 19.12 7.86 -5.90
C LEU A 157 20.31 8.66 -5.32
N VAL A 158 20.92 8.20 -4.23
CA VAL A 158 22.10 8.83 -3.64
C VAL A 158 23.37 8.19 -4.19
N ALA A 159 24.26 9.01 -4.75
CA ALA A 159 25.54 8.56 -5.28
C ALA A 159 26.60 8.28 -4.20
N SER A 160 26.57 9.06 -3.10
CA SER A 160 27.55 8.96 -2.02
C SER A 160 27.26 7.81 -1.05
N SER A 161 28.20 7.54 -0.15
CA SER A 161 28.05 6.54 0.92
C SER A 161 26.89 6.85 1.88
N TYR A 162 26.28 8.03 1.82
CA TYR A 162 25.09 8.37 2.60
C TYR A 162 23.89 7.48 2.26
N LYS A 163 23.87 6.81 1.09
CA LYS A 163 22.85 5.82 0.73
C LYS A 163 22.68 4.74 1.80
N TRP A 164 23.75 4.34 2.48
CA TRP A 164 23.72 3.31 3.52
C TRP A 164 23.01 3.77 4.79
N GLY A 165 22.96 5.08 5.06
CA GLY A 165 22.13 5.63 6.15
C GLY A 165 20.65 5.40 5.89
N TYR A 166 20.20 5.66 4.65
CA TYR A 166 18.84 5.36 4.22
C TYR A 166 18.53 3.86 4.26
N PHE A 167 19.48 3.03 3.84
CA PHE A 167 19.35 1.57 3.96
C PHE A 167 19.13 1.12 5.41
N VAL A 168 19.85 1.70 6.38
CA VAL A 168 19.66 1.40 7.81
C VAL A 168 18.26 1.82 8.28
N PHE A 169 17.76 2.99 7.88
CA PHE A 169 16.39 3.40 8.20
C PHE A 169 15.35 2.46 7.60
N ALA A 170 15.53 2.04 6.34
CA ALA A 170 14.65 1.08 5.69
C ALA A 170 14.64 -0.27 6.42
N MET A 171 15.82 -0.77 6.81
CA MET A 171 15.93 -2.02 7.56
C MET A 171 15.28 -1.94 8.95
N ALA A 172 15.47 -0.83 9.67
CA ALA A 172 14.81 -0.63 10.95
C ALA A 172 13.29 -0.65 10.83
N ALA A 173 12.75 -0.01 9.79
CA ALA A 173 11.33 -0.05 9.48
C ALA A 173 10.84 -1.46 9.12
N LEU A 174 11.58 -2.20 8.26
CA LEU A 174 11.29 -3.59 7.92
C LEU A 174 11.24 -4.50 9.17
N PHE A 175 12.16 -4.33 10.12
CA PHE A 175 12.11 -5.07 11.38
C PHE A 175 10.88 -4.73 12.23
N GLY A 176 10.45 -3.46 12.23
CA GLY A 176 9.20 -3.04 12.88
C GLY A 176 7.96 -3.67 12.24
N ILE A 177 7.91 -3.72 10.90
CA ILE A 177 6.85 -4.40 10.15
C ILE A 177 6.85 -5.91 10.47
N ALA A 178 8.03 -6.53 10.46
CA ALA A 178 8.18 -7.95 10.78
C ALA A 178 7.73 -8.26 12.21
N TRP A 179 7.99 -7.38 13.18
CA TRP A 179 7.46 -7.51 14.54
C TRP A 179 5.92 -7.46 14.56
N ASN A 180 5.33 -6.49 13.87
CA ASN A 180 3.87 -6.35 13.82
C ASN A 180 3.20 -7.55 13.15
N ILE A 181 3.83 -8.18 12.16
CA ILE A 181 3.29 -9.38 11.51
C ILE A 181 3.55 -10.64 12.35
N LEU A 182 4.81 -10.92 12.65
CA LEU A 182 5.22 -12.22 13.22
C LEU A 182 4.87 -12.36 14.69
N VAL A 183 4.66 -11.24 15.41
CA VAL A 183 4.34 -11.25 16.84
C VAL A 183 2.95 -10.74 17.11
N VAL A 184 2.67 -9.47 16.76
CA VAL A 184 1.38 -8.84 17.12
C VAL A 184 0.24 -9.51 16.35
N GLY A 185 0.29 -9.53 15.02
CA GLY A 185 -0.79 -10.07 14.22
C GLY A 185 -0.94 -11.59 14.33
N ALA A 186 0.15 -12.32 14.59
CA ALA A 186 0.08 -13.75 14.89
C ALA A 186 -0.76 -14.05 16.14
N GLN A 187 -0.67 -13.22 17.19
CA GLN A 187 -1.48 -13.38 18.39
C GLN A 187 -2.97 -13.11 18.11
N HIS A 188 -3.27 -12.08 17.32
CA HIS A 188 -4.63 -11.76 16.91
C HIS A 188 -5.24 -12.87 16.03
N ALA A 189 -4.52 -13.33 15.01
CA ALA A 189 -4.99 -14.39 14.12
C ALA A 189 -5.28 -15.70 14.87
N LYS A 190 -4.45 -16.04 15.87
CA LYS A 190 -4.67 -17.20 16.74
C LYS A 190 -5.98 -17.09 17.53
N ALA A 191 -6.34 -15.89 18.00
CA ALA A 191 -7.58 -15.66 18.73
C ALA A 191 -8.84 -15.79 17.84
N LEU A 192 -8.71 -15.56 16.53
CA LEU A 192 -9.81 -15.66 15.55
C LEU A 192 -10.09 -17.09 15.06
N GLY A 193 -9.28 -18.06 15.48
CA GLY A 193 -9.48 -19.49 15.21
C GLY A 193 -8.48 -20.10 14.22
N THR A 194 -8.50 -21.43 14.14
CA THR A 194 -7.46 -22.22 13.45
C THR A 194 -7.36 -21.92 11.95
N GLU A 195 -8.50 -21.76 11.26
CA GLU A 195 -8.51 -21.50 9.81
C GLU A 195 -7.91 -20.13 9.48
N VAL A 196 -8.30 -19.08 10.21
CA VAL A 196 -7.75 -17.72 10.07
C VAL A 196 -6.26 -17.72 10.37
N ASN A 197 -5.86 -18.34 11.48
CA ASN A 197 -4.45 -18.44 11.88
C ASN A 197 -3.59 -19.13 10.81
N LYS A 198 -4.11 -20.19 10.16
CA LYS A 198 -3.40 -20.90 9.10
C LYS A 198 -3.20 -20.01 7.87
N VAL A 199 -4.25 -19.31 7.41
CA VAL A 199 -4.15 -18.41 6.26
C VAL A 199 -3.19 -17.26 6.58
N TYR A 200 -3.31 -16.69 7.77
CA TYR A 200 -2.44 -15.62 8.25
C TYR A 200 -0.96 -16.02 8.22
N TRP A 201 -0.59 -17.15 8.82
CA TRP A 201 0.81 -17.61 8.81
C TRP A 201 1.32 -17.96 7.42
N THR A 202 0.48 -18.53 6.57
CA THR A 202 0.86 -18.84 5.19
C THR A 202 1.17 -17.55 4.43
N CYS A 203 0.29 -16.55 4.50
CA CYS A 203 0.44 -15.29 3.78
C CYS A 203 1.53 -14.41 4.40
N GLY A 204 1.46 -14.16 5.71
CA GLY A 204 2.41 -13.34 6.45
C GLY A 204 3.82 -13.94 6.49
N GLY A 205 3.93 -15.26 6.67
CA GLY A 205 5.23 -15.96 6.70
C GLY A 205 5.94 -15.91 5.35
N ILE A 206 5.24 -16.21 4.25
CA ILE A 206 5.81 -16.11 2.90
C ILE A 206 6.19 -14.66 2.60
N THR A 207 5.34 -13.70 2.94
CA THR A 207 5.61 -12.27 2.72
C THR A 207 6.88 -11.84 3.44
N MET A 208 7.03 -12.15 4.73
CA MET A 208 8.25 -11.80 5.47
C MET A 208 9.49 -12.48 4.90
N PHE A 209 9.40 -13.76 4.56
CA PHE A 209 10.52 -14.44 3.91
C PHE A 209 10.96 -13.73 2.63
N LEU A 210 10.01 -13.42 1.73
CA LEU A 210 10.30 -12.75 0.47
C LEU A 210 10.81 -11.32 0.70
N TRP A 211 10.21 -10.57 1.62
CA TRP A 211 10.55 -9.16 1.89
C TRP A 211 11.97 -8.99 2.40
N PHE A 212 12.52 -9.96 3.16
CA PHE A 212 13.94 -9.94 3.53
C PHE A 212 14.90 -10.23 2.36
N LEU A 213 14.42 -10.72 1.22
CA LEU A 213 15.23 -10.86 -0.01
C LEU A 213 15.34 -9.55 -0.80
N TYR A 214 14.37 -8.65 -0.70
CA TYR A 214 14.42 -7.34 -1.37
C TYR A 214 15.60 -6.46 -0.93
N PRO A 215 15.92 -6.28 0.36
CA PRO A 215 17.10 -5.49 0.76
C PRO A 215 18.42 -6.18 0.35
N ILE A 216 18.43 -7.51 0.18
CA ILE A 216 19.58 -8.22 -0.39
C ILE A 216 19.72 -7.86 -1.88
N ALA A 217 18.63 -7.91 -2.64
CA ALA A 217 18.62 -7.46 -4.03
C ALA A 217 19.09 -6.00 -4.13
N TRP A 218 18.61 -5.13 -3.24
CA TRP A 218 19.00 -3.72 -3.18
C TRP A 218 20.49 -3.52 -2.92
N GLY A 219 21.03 -4.21 -1.91
CA GLY A 219 22.44 -4.16 -1.57
C GLY A 219 23.33 -4.68 -2.71
N LEU A 220 22.85 -5.66 -3.48
CA LEU A 220 23.56 -6.20 -4.65
C LEU A 220 23.41 -5.34 -5.90
N SER A 221 22.37 -4.52 -6.03
CA SER A 221 22.10 -3.70 -7.22
C SER A 221 22.34 -2.22 -6.96
N GLU A 222 21.36 -1.46 -6.46
CA GLU A 222 21.47 0.00 -6.31
C GLU A 222 22.53 0.44 -5.27
N GLY A 223 22.72 -0.37 -4.23
CA GLY A 223 23.70 -0.11 -3.18
C GLY A 223 25.13 -0.42 -3.63
N GLY A 224 25.39 -1.69 -3.93
CA GLY A 224 26.74 -2.23 -4.12
C GLY A 224 27.18 -2.41 -5.58
N ASN A 225 26.30 -2.19 -6.56
CA ASN A 225 26.59 -2.37 -7.99
C ASN A 225 27.21 -3.75 -8.33
N VAL A 226 26.81 -4.81 -7.61
CA VAL A 226 27.38 -6.17 -7.74
C VAL A 226 26.73 -6.95 -8.87
N ILE A 227 25.43 -6.79 -9.10
CA ILE A 227 24.68 -7.45 -10.18
C ILE A 227 24.31 -6.47 -11.29
N ALA A 228 24.33 -6.96 -12.53
CA ALA A 228 23.95 -6.18 -13.70
C ALA A 228 22.43 -5.88 -13.70
N PRO A 229 21.97 -4.80 -14.36
CA PRO A 229 20.55 -4.44 -14.41
C PRO A 229 19.63 -5.56 -14.91
N ASP A 230 20.04 -6.37 -15.90
CA ASP A 230 19.27 -7.54 -16.33
C ASP A 230 19.10 -8.59 -15.21
N SER A 231 20.14 -8.79 -14.38
CA SER A 231 20.07 -9.72 -13.26
C SER A 231 19.21 -9.18 -12.12
N GLU A 232 19.26 -7.87 -11.89
CA GLU A 232 18.34 -7.16 -11.00
C GLU A 232 16.89 -7.32 -11.48
N ALA A 233 16.63 -7.15 -12.78
CA ALA A 233 15.30 -7.31 -13.37
C ALA A 233 14.72 -8.70 -13.11
N VAL A 234 15.53 -9.75 -13.25
CA VAL A 234 15.13 -11.11 -12.92
C VAL A 234 14.92 -11.27 -11.42
N PHE A 235 15.81 -10.76 -10.58
CA PHE A 235 15.73 -10.96 -9.13
C PHE A 235 14.47 -10.30 -8.55
N TYR A 236 14.29 -8.99 -8.73
CA TYR A 236 13.07 -8.31 -8.26
C TYR A 236 11.82 -8.86 -8.97
N GLY A 237 11.92 -9.19 -10.26
CA GLY A 237 10.83 -9.74 -11.04
C GLY A 237 10.26 -11.05 -10.48
N VAL A 238 11.14 -11.99 -10.12
CA VAL A 238 10.74 -13.25 -9.49
C VAL A 238 10.11 -12.99 -8.12
N LEU A 239 10.71 -12.10 -7.32
CA LEU A 239 10.17 -11.75 -6.01
C LEU A 239 8.77 -11.15 -6.13
N ASP A 240 8.55 -10.23 -7.07
CA ASP A 240 7.26 -9.57 -7.26
C ASP A 240 6.18 -10.54 -7.78
N VAL A 241 6.52 -11.45 -8.70
CA VAL A 241 5.56 -12.48 -9.15
C VAL A 241 5.11 -13.34 -7.97
N LEU A 242 6.02 -13.74 -7.09
CA LEU A 242 5.68 -14.53 -5.90
C LEU A 242 4.89 -13.69 -4.87
N ALA A 243 5.34 -12.48 -4.59
CA ALA A 243 4.79 -11.60 -3.56
C ALA A 243 3.47 -10.95 -3.95
N LYS A 244 3.12 -10.89 -5.24
CA LYS A 244 1.88 -10.27 -5.73
C LYS A 244 0.91 -11.32 -6.30
N ILE A 245 1.32 -12.06 -7.33
CA ILE A 245 0.46 -13.07 -7.98
C ILE A 245 0.33 -14.30 -7.08
N GLY A 246 1.46 -14.86 -6.63
CA GLY A 246 1.48 -16.03 -5.76
C GLY A 246 0.74 -15.76 -4.44
N PHE A 247 1.08 -14.66 -3.78
CA PHE A 247 0.40 -14.18 -2.59
C PHE A 247 -1.11 -14.03 -2.80
N GLY A 248 -1.54 -13.29 -3.83
CA GLY A 248 -2.96 -13.04 -4.07
C GLY A 248 -3.75 -14.34 -4.30
N ALA A 249 -3.17 -15.29 -5.04
CA ALA A 249 -3.79 -16.60 -5.24
C ALA A 249 -3.94 -17.40 -3.93
N ILE A 250 -2.89 -17.41 -3.09
CA ILE A 250 -2.90 -18.09 -1.79
C ILE A 250 -3.91 -17.44 -0.85
N LEU A 251 -3.95 -16.10 -0.78
CA LEU A 251 -4.85 -15.34 0.07
C LEU A 251 -6.31 -15.61 -0.28
N LEU A 252 -6.68 -15.43 -1.56
CA LEU A 252 -8.06 -15.62 -2.01
C LEU A 252 -8.52 -17.08 -1.84
N PHE A 253 -7.63 -18.04 -2.11
CA PHE A 253 -7.92 -19.45 -1.86
C PHE A 253 -8.11 -19.73 -0.37
N GLY A 254 -7.27 -19.17 0.50
CA GLY A 254 -7.38 -19.30 1.94
C GLY A 254 -8.68 -18.72 2.50
N HIS A 255 -9.14 -17.61 1.95
CA HIS A 255 -10.36 -16.91 2.40
C HIS A 255 -11.66 -17.49 1.86
N ARG A 256 -11.65 -18.48 0.97
CA ARG A 256 -12.87 -19.04 0.37
C ARG A 256 -13.90 -19.57 1.39
N ASN A 257 -13.43 -19.96 2.59
CA ASN A 257 -14.25 -20.50 3.68
C ASN A 257 -14.28 -19.59 4.92
N ILE A 258 -13.73 -18.37 4.83
CA ILE A 258 -13.67 -17.42 5.95
C ILE A 258 -14.63 -16.29 5.63
N ASP A 259 -15.63 -16.07 6.48
CA ASP A 259 -16.51 -14.91 6.34
C ASP A 259 -15.77 -13.64 6.80
N PRO A 260 -15.64 -12.58 5.98
CA PRO A 260 -15.06 -11.31 6.42
C PRO A 260 -15.67 -10.75 7.70
N ALA A 261 -16.95 -11.05 7.99
CA ALA A 261 -17.58 -10.67 9.25
C ALA A 261 -16.88 -11.28 10.49
N HIS A 262 -16.33 -12.50 10.38
CA HIS A 262 -15.53 -13.11 11.46
C HIS A 262 -14.22 -12.37 11.74
N LEU A 263 -13.75 -11.58 10.78
CA LEU A 263 -12.55 -10.75 10.91
C LEU A 263 -12.86 -9.35 11.49
N GLY A 264 -14.12 -9.08 11.83
CA GLY A 264 -14.58 -7.76 12.24
C GLY A 264 -14.81 -6.80 11.06
N LEU A 265 -14.83 -7.30 9.83
CA LEU A 265 -15.04 -6.49 8.62
C LEU A 265 -16.51 -6.54 8.22
N HIS A 266 -17.26 -5.50 8.61
CA HIS A 266 -18.64 -5.31 8.18
C HIS A 266 -18.73 -4.13 7.20
N ILE A 267 -18.85 -4.45 5.91
CA ILE A 267 -19.02 -3.47 4.84
C ILE A 267 -20.50 -3.47 4.44
N ARG A 268 -21.21 -2.41 4.82
CA ARG A 268 -22.64 -2.23 4.55
C ARG A 268 -22.90 -2.00 3.06
N ASP A 269 -23.89 -2.70 2.50
CA ASP A 269 -24.40 -2.39 1.15
C ASP A 269 -25.56 -1.38 1.22
N TYR A 270 -25.85 -0.66 0.13
CA TYR A 270 -26.85 0.42 0.14
C TYR A 270 -28.28 -0.06 0.49
N ASN A 271 -28.57 -1.33 0.19
CA ASN A 271 -29.85 -1.99 0.48
C ASN A 271 -30.00 -2.42 1.95
N GLU A 272 -28.92 -2.38 2.74
CA GLU A 272 -28.90 -2.87 4.11
C GLU A 272 -29.30 -1.74 5.07
N GLN A 273 -30.38 -1.95 5.83
CA GLN A 273 -30.87 -0.96 6.79
C GLN A 273 -29.79 -0.71 7.85
N PRO A 274 -29.52 0.56 8.22
CA PRO A 274 -28.61 0.85 9.33
C PRO A 274 -29.17 0.17 10.58
N SER A 275 -28.35 -0.62 11.28
CA SER A 275 -28.73 -1.19 12.56
C SER A 275 -29.09 -0.03 13.49
N THR A 276 -30.38 0.13 13.77
CA THR A 276 -30.81 1.05 14.82
C THR A 276 -30.21 0.54 16.11
N PHE A 277 -29.34 1.34 16.74
CA PHE A 277 -28.92 1.14 18.12
C PHE A 277 -30.18 1.15 18.99
N HIS A 278 -30.79 -0.02 19.17
CA HIS A 278 -31.79 -0.27 20.18
C HIS A 278 -31.27 -1.43 21.02
N ASP A 279 -30.67 -1.05 22.15
CA ASP A 279 -30.58 -1.92 23.32
C ASP A 279 -31.94 -2.56 23.54
N LYS A 280 -32.01 -3.89 23.40
CA LYS A 280 -33.01 -4.68 24.08
C LYS A 280 -32.33 -5.39 25.23
N ASP A 281 -32.10 -4.61 26.28
CA ASP A 281 -32.16 -5.14 27.63
C ASP A 281 -33.61 -5.60 27.90
N GLY A 282 -33.74 -6.75 28.57
CA GLY A 282 -35.00 -7.16 29.19
C GLY A 282 -35.83 -8.18 28.41
N GLY A 283 -35.29 -9.37 28.20
CA GLY A 283 -36.13 -10.56 28.09
C GLY A 283 -36.78 -10.87 29.44
N HIS A 284 -38.10 -10.75 29.56
CA HIS A 284 -38.97 -11.66 30.31
C HIS A 284 -40.45 -11.25 30.14
N HIS A 285 -41.16 -11.92 29.24
CA HIS A 285 -42.62 -12.03 29.34
C HIS A 285 -43.00 -13.50 29.32
N ASN A 286 -43.29 -14.02 30.51
CA ASN A 286 -44.00 -15.27 30.72
C ASN A 286 -45.39 -15.16 30.06
N GLY A 287 -45.71 -16.12 29.19
CA GLY A 287 -47.06 -16.29 28.69
C GLY A 287 -47.97 -16.82 29.80
N ALA A 288 -49.02 -16.08 30.10
CA ALA A 288 -50.19 -16.59 30.80
C ALA A 288 -51.44 -15.92 30.21
N HIS A 289 -52.34 -16.78 29.72
CA HIS A 289 -53.70 -16.48 29.28
C HIS A 289 -54.49 -15.69 30.33
N HIS A 290 -55.35 -14.76 29.91
CA HIS A 290 -56.71 -14.62 30.43
C HIS A 290 -57.61 -13.77 29.50
N ASP A 291 -58.79 -14.32 29.21
CA ASP A 291 -59.94 -13.68 28.56
C ASP A 291 -60.51 -12.51 29.40
N GLY A 292 -61.14 -11.54 28.74
CA GLY A 292 -62.06 -10.61 29.40
C GLY A 292 -62.35 -9.32 28.62
N ALA A 293 -63.53 -9.25 28.04
CA ALA A 293 -64.09 -8.04 27.42
C ALA A 293 -64.37 -6.93 28.47
N HIS A 294 -64.09 -5.67 28.12
CA HIS A 294 -64.98 -4.51 28.39
C HIS A 294 -64.42 -3.20 27.80
N VAL A 295 -65.30 -2.48 27.11
CA VAL A 295 -65.28 -1.04 26.77
C VAL A 295 -66.60 -0.49 27.37
N PRO A 296 -66.85 0.83 27.58
CA PRO A 296 -66.03 2.06 27.53
C PRO A 296 -66.06 2.85 28.86
N VAL A 297 -65.41 4.03 28.93
CA VAL A 297 -66.03 5.31 29.39
C VAL A 297 -65.01 6.47 29.31
N THR A 298 -65.55 7.60 28.88
CA THR A 298 -65.02 8.95 28.72
C THR A 298 -64.79 9.71 30.04
N ASN A 299 -63.76 10.57 30.13
CA ASN A 299 -63.88 12.02 30.40
C ASN A 299 -62.54 12.68 30.83
N ASN A 300 -62.10 13.59 29.98
CA ASN A 300 -61.84 15.02 30.20
C ASN A 300 -61.10 15.58 31.44
N ALA A 301 -60.26 16.58 31.11
CA ALA A 301 -59.83 17.76 31.86
C ALA A 301 -58.64 17.65 32.85
N GLY A 302 -57.56 18.37 32.50
CA GLY A 302 -56.40 18.61 33.35
C GLY A 302 -55.38 19.56 32.73
N TYR A 303 -55.84 20.79 32.48
CA TYR A 303 -55.07 21.99 32.08
C TYR A 303 -53.73 22.13 32.84
N ARG A 304 -52.61 22.32 32.13
CA ARG A 304 -51.80 23.56 32.26
C ARG A 304 -50.80 23.73 31.12
N GLU A 305 -50.80 24.97 30.68
CA GLU A 305 -50.24 25.58 29.48
C GLU A 305 -48.99 26.39 29.85
N GLY A 306 -48.13 26.64 28.87
CA GLY A 306 -46.93 27.48 28.97
C GLY A 306 -45.88 27.02 27.95
N GLN A 307 -46.16 27.08 26.65
CA GLN A 307 -45.76 28.18 25.73
C GLN A 307 -44.24 28.20 25.48
N ASN A 308 -43.66 28.34 24.29
CA ASN A 308 -44.03 28.49 22.87
C ASN A 308 -42.66 28.30 22.14
N THR A 309 -42.44 27.33 21.24
CA THR A 309 -42.47 27.43 19.75
C THR A 309 -41.84 28.70 19.13
N PRO A 310 -41.27 28.70 17.89
CA PRO A 310 -41.36 27.67 16.83
C PRO A 310 -40.07 27.37 16.00
N ALA A 311 -40.09 26.17 15.41
CA ALA A 311 -39.77 25.77 14.04
C ALA A 311 -38.64 26.42 13.19
N ALA A 312 -37.93 25.50 12.54
CA ALA A 312 -37.31 25.55 11.21
C ALA A 312 -36.06 26.45 11.06
N THR A 313 -34.94 25.96 10.53
CA THR A 313 -34.84 25.60 9.11
C THR A 313 -33.52 24.88 8.84
N ALA A 314 -33.57 23.92 7.92
CA ALA A 314 -32.41 23.37 7.24
C ALA A 314 -31.65 24.49 6.50
N ILE A 315 -30.33 24.54 6.64
CA ILE A 315 -29.47 25.33 5.76
C ILE A 315 -28.46 24.41 5.09
N ASN A 316 -28.67 24.32 3.78
CA ASN A 316 -27.78 23.86 2.75
C ASN A 316 -26.66 24.90 2.60
N SER A 317 -25.39 24.48 2.68
CA SER A 317 -24.24 25.38 2.49
C SER A 317 -23.30 24.80 1.45
N ASN A 318 -23.72 24.87 0.19
CA ASN A 318 -22.80 25.09 -0.91
C ASN A 318 -22.40 26.57 -0.86
N HIS A 319 -21.14 26.87 -0.57
CA HIS A 319 -20.54 28.10 -1.07
C HIS A 319 -19.04 27.92 -1.33
N ALA A 320 -18.70 28.14 -2.59
CA ALA A 320 -17.36 28.26 -3.13
C ALA A 320 -16.59 29.38 -2.40
N VAL A 321 -15.38 29.07 -1.98
CA VAL A 321 -14.39 30.05 -1.56
C VAL A 321 -13.72 30.58 -2.83
N ASN A 322 -13.99 31.84 -3.16
CA ASN A 322 -13.18 32.63 -4.08
C ASN A 322 -11.89 33.00 -3.35
N ASP A 323 -10.77 32.40 -3.76
CA ASP A 323 -9.42 32.81 -3.36
C ASP A 323 -8.85 33.78 -4.40
N PRO A 324 -8.57 35.05 -4.06
CA PRO A 324 -7.93 36.00 -4.96
C PRO A 324 -6.40 35.79 -4.93
N ALA A 325 -5.92 34.70 -5.53
CA ALA A 325 -4.48 34.43 -5.68
C ALA A 325 -4.05 33.96 -7.08
N PHE A 326 -4.94 33.97 -8.07
CA PHE A 326 -4.61 33.66 -9.47
C PHE A 326 -5.14 34.73 -10.42
N ASN A 327 -4.51 35.91 -10.35
CA ASN A 327 -4.57 36.90 -11.42
C ASN A 327 -3.14 37.39 -11.68
N ASN A 328 -2.39 36.62 -12.47
CA ASN A 328 -1.33 37.21 -13.26
C ASN A 328 -1.17 36.48 -14.59
N THR A 329 -1.99 36.89 -15.54
CA THR A 329 -1.71 36.82 -16.97
C THR A 329 -0.43 37.58 -17.27
N GLY A 330 0.64 36.86 -17.60
CA GLY A 330 1.93 37.42 -18.00
C GLY A 330 2.58 36.57 -19.08
N THR A 331 2.20 36.85 -20.33
CA THR A 331 2.96 36.71 -21.58
C THR A 331 4.28 35.91 -21.55
N VAL A 332 4.28 34.77 -22.25
CA VAL A 332 5.49 34.08 -22.73
C VAL A 332 6.09 34.89 -23.89
N PRO A 333 7.37 35.31 -23.85
CA PRO A 333 8.06 35.73 -25.05
C PRO A 333 8.61 34.51 -25.79
N VAL A 334 8.05 34.25 -26.95
CA VAL A 334 8.71 33.49 -28.02
C VAL A 334 9.95 34.28 -28.43
N ASN A 335 11.15 33.70 -28.29
CA ASN A 335 12.31 34.22 -28.99
C ASN A 335 12.77 33.21 -30.06
N SER A 336 12.40 33.55 -31.28
CA SER A 336 12.88 33.01 -32.54
C SER A 336 14.02 33.89 -33.06
N SER A 337 15.21 33.31 -33.21
CA SER A 337 16.32 33.74 -34.08
C SER A 337 17.37 32.62 -33.97
N VAL A 338 17.83 31.91 -35.00
CA VAL A 338 18.25 32.26 -36.36
C VAL A 338 19.13 33.51 -36.36
N VAL A 339 20.42 33.32 -36.03
CA VAL A 339 21.56 33.32 -36.96
C VAL A 339 22.61 32.35 -36.44
#